data_AF-A0A1Y1S708-F1
#
_entry.id   AF-A0A1Y1S708-F1
#
_cell.length_a   1.000
_cell.length_b   1.000
_cell.length_c   1.000
_cell.angle_alpha   90.00
_cell.angle_beta   90.00
_cell.angle_gamma   90.00
#
_symmetry.space_group_name_H-M   'P 1'
#
loop_
_entity.id
_entity.type
_entity.pdbx_description
1 polymer ?
#
loop_
_entity_poly.entity_id
_entity_poly.type
_entity_poly.pdbx_seq_one_letter_code
_entity_poly.pdbx_strand_id
1 'polypeptide(L)' 'MVSQGKQMNRDVIVLLLGTLKVCVFIGLAIGYANKDSKHRDYAIPVVGALAFAWVSWAVTYIAQIHPFVQPEITKNAP' A
#
# COMPACT_ATOMS: atom_id res chain seq x y z
N MET A 1 7.04 -21.69 -17.21
CA MET A 1 5.88 -21.70 -16.28
C MET A 1 6.28 -21.56 -14.80
N VAL A 2 7.43 -22.08 -14.34
CA VAL A 2 7.88 -21.95 -12.93
C VAL A 2 8.14 -20.51 -12.46
N SER A 3 8.49 -19.60 -13.38
CA SER A 3 8.80 -18.19 -13.04
C SER A 3 7.57 -17.35 -12.64
N GLN A 4 6.40 -17.60 -13.23
CA GLN A 4 5.21 -16.78 -12.97
C GLN A 4 4.57 -17.09 -11.61
N GLY A 5 4.60 -18.36 -11.17
CA GLY A 5 4.13 -18.74 -9.84
C GLY A 5 4.95 -18.12 -8.70
N LYS A 6 6.28 -17.99 -8.87
CA LYS A 6 7.12 -17.28 -7.88
C LYS A 6 6.84 -15.77 -7.83
N GLN A 7 6.56 -15.17 -8.98
CA GLN A 7 6.28 -13.74 -9.08
C GLN A 7 4.93 -13.38 -8.46
N MET A 8 3.88 -14.14 -8.77
CA MET A 8 2.55 -13.99 -8.16
C MET A 8 2.58 -14.17 -6.64
N ASN A 9 3.31 -15.17 -6.14
CA ASN A 9 3.47 -15.36 -4.69
C ASN A 9 4.16 -14.17 -4.01
N ARG A 10 5.19 -13.60 -4.64
CA ARG A 10 5.86 -12.40 -4.14
C ARG A 10 4.90 -11.21 -4.07
N ASP A 11 4.12 -10.97 -5.13
CA ASP A 11 3.23 -9.81 -5.21
C ASP A 11 2.08 -9.91 -4.18
N VAL A 12 1.55 -11.12 -3.97
CA VAL A 12 0.60 -11.40 -2.88
C VAL A 12 1.23 -11.13 -1.50
N ILE A 13 2.47 -11.58 -1.27
CA ILE A 13 3.17 -11.32 0.00
C ILE A 13 3.37 -9.83 0.22
N VAL A 14 3.76 -9.07 -0.81
CA VAL A 14 3.94 -7.60 -0.71
C VAL A 14 2.63 -6.92 -0.31
N LEU A 15 1.52 -7.28 -0.96
CA LEU A 15 0.20 -6.73 -0.63
C LEU A 15 -0.24 -7.09 0.80
N LEU A 16 -0.02 -8.32 1.24
CA LEU A 16 -0.36 -8.76 2.59
C LEU A 16 0.47 -8.04 3.66
N LEU A 17 1.79 -7.94 3.47
CA LEU A 17 2.68 -7.25 4.41
C LEU A 17 2.36 -5.76 4.52
N GLY A 18 2.10 -5.10 3.39
CA GLY A 18 1.72 -3.70 3.40
C GLY A 18 0.34 -3.46 4.03
N THR A 19 -0.63 -4.34 3.77
CA THR A 19 -1.95 -4.27 4.43
C THR A 19 -1.81 -4.45 5.94
N LEU A 20 -1.04 -5.44 6.39
CA LEU A 20 -0.77 -5.68 7.81
C LEU A 20 -0.16 -4.44 8.47
N LYS A 21 0.84 -3.82 7.84
CA LYS A 21 1.48 -2.59 8.34
C LYS A 21 0.48 -1.46 8.51
N VAL A 22 -0.41 -1.25 7.55
CA VAL A 22 -1.43 -0.20 7.60
C VAL A 22 -2.45 -0.47 8.71
N CYS A 23 -2.91 -1.72 8.86
CA CYS A 23 -3.79 -2.11 9.96
C CYS A 23 -3.15 -1.83 11.34
N VAL A 24 -1.85 -2.11 11.50
CA VAL A 24 -1.11 -1.80 12.74
C VAL A 24 -1.08 -0.30 13.00
N PHE A 25 -0.80 0.53 11.98
CA PHE A 25 -0.79 1.98 12.14
C PHE A 25 -2.17 2.56 12.46
N ILE A 26 -3.23 2.05 11.83
CA ILE A 26 -4.61 2.43 12.15
C ILE A 26 -4.94 2.05 13.60
N GLY A 27 -4.59 0.82 14.02
CA GLY A 27 -4.80 0.35 15.38
C GLY A 27 -4.07 1.21 16.42
N LEU A 28 -2.82 1.59 16.15
CA LEU A 28 -2.06 2.52 17.00
C LEU A 28 -2.70 3.91 17.03
N ALA A 29 -3.10 4.46 15.88
CA ALA A 29 -3.74 5.77 15.80
C ALA A 29 -5.04 5.82 16.64
N ILE A 30 -5.88 4.80 16.53
CA ILE A 30 -7.10 4.67 17.33
C ILE A 30 -6.77 4.46 18.81
N GLY A 31 -5.76 3.63 19.12
CA GLY A 31 -5.31 3.38 20.49
C GLY A 31 -4.83 4.64 21.21
N TYR A 32 -4.00 5.46 20.54
CA TYR A 32 -3.54 6.75 21.07
C TYR A 32 -4.68 7.75 21.22
N ALA A 33 -5.59 7.81 20.24
CA ALA A 33 -6.75 8.69 20.27
C ALA A 33 -7.74 8.35 21.39
N ASN A 34 -7.87 7.07 21.75
CA ASN A 34 -8.74 6.64 22.86
C ASN A 34 -8.12 6.90 24.24
N LYS A 35 -6.79 7.01 24.33
CA LYS A 35 -6.07 7.25 25.59
C LYS A 35 -6.10 8.72 26.01
N ASP A 36 -6.21 9.64 25.04
CA ASP A 36 -6.22 11.08 25.29
C ASP A 36 -7.38 11.75 24.52
N SER A 37 -8.35 12.27 25.27
CA SER A 37 -9.58 12.86 24.71
C SER A 37 -9.31 14.05 23.79
N LYS A 38 -8.17 14.73 23.95
CA LYS A 38 -7.77 15.85 23.09
C LYS A 38 -7.42 15.40 21.67
N HIS A 39 -7.05 14.13 21.48
CA HIS A 39 -6.62 13.58 20.21
C HIS A 39 -7.69 12.79 19.46
N ARG A 40 -8.87 12.60 20.07
CA ARG A 40 -9.95 11.79 19.51
C ARG A 40 -10.50 12.34 18.19
N ASP A 41 -10.57 13.65 18.07
CA ASP A 41 -11.09 14.32 16.86
C ASP A 41 -10.13 14.20 15.67
N TYR A 42 -8.85 13.97 15.92
CA TYR A 42 -7.84 13.76 14.87
C TYR A 42 -7.75 12.30 14.40
N ALA A 43 -8.34 11.35 15.12
CA ALA A 43 -8.26 9.93 14.79
C ALA A 43 -8.91 9.62 13.44
N ILE A 44 -10.11 10.15 13.21
CA ILE A 44 -10.88 9.93 11.98
C ILE A 44 -10.14 10.44 10.74
N PRO A 45 -9.68 11.70 10.67
CA PRO A 45 -8.94 12.17 9.49
C PRO A 45 -7.61 11.44 9.30
N VAL A 46 -6.89 11.07 10.37
CA VAL A 46 -5.63 10.31 10.28
C VAL A 46 -5.86 8.91 9.72
N VAL A 47 -6.88 8.19 10.22
CA VAL A 47 -7.24 6.86 9.72
C VAL A 47 -7.70 6.94 8.26
N GLY A 48 -8.51 7.94 7.91
CA GLY A 48 -8.93 8.19 6.53
C GLY A 48 -7.75 8.44 5.59
N ALA A 49 -6.80 9.28 6.00
CA ALA A 49 -5.59 9.56 5.22
C ALA A 49 -4.72 8.30 5.02
N LEU A 50 -4.53 7.50 6.09
CA LEU A 50 -3.77 6.25 6.01
C LEU A 50 -4.43 5.23 5.08
N ALA A 51 -5.75 5.07 5.17
CA ALA A 51 -6.51 4.18 4.30
C ALA A 51 -6.44 4.64 2.83
N PHE A 52 -6.63 5.95 2.57
CA PHE A 52 -6.56 6.51 1.23
C PHE A 52 -5.16 6.37 0.60
N ALA A 53 -4.11 6.65 1.38
CA ALA A 53 -2.73 6.49 0.93
C ALA A 53 -2.41 5.04 0.58
N TRP A 54 -2.87 4.08 1.41
CA TRP A 54 -2.66 2.65 1.16
C TRP A 54 -3.38 2.18 -0.11
N VAL A 55 -4.67 2.52 -0.27
CA VAL A 55 -5.44 2.14 -1.45
C VAL A 55 -4.81 2.73 -2.72
N SER A 56 -4.46 4.01 -2.69
CA SER A 56 -3.80 4.68 -3.83
C SER A 56 -2.50 3.97 -4.21
N TRP A 57 -1.66 3.63 -3.23
CA TRP A 57 -0.42 2.90 -3.48
C TRP A 57 -0.68 1.49 -4.04
N ALA A 58 -1.60 0.72 -3.44
CA ALA A 58 -1.92 -0.64 -3.86
C ALA A 58 -2.43 -0.70 -5.30
N VAL A 59 -3.28 0.26 -5.71
CA VAL A 59 -3.76 0.36 -7.09
C VAL A 59 -2.59 0.61 -8.04
N THR A 60 -1.71 1.56 -7.73
CA THR A 60 -0.54 1.84 -8.58
C THR A 60 0.40 0.64 -8.68
N TYR A 61 0.59 -0.11 -7.60
CA TYR A 61 1.40 -1.32 -7.59
C TYR A 61 0.79 -2.41 -8.49
N ILE A 62 -0.51 -2.70 -8.33
CA ILE A 62 -1.21 -3.74 -9.10
C ILE A 62 -1.18 -3.41 -10.60
N ALA A 63 -1.35 -2.13 -10.96
CA ALA A 63 -1.27 -1.68 -12.35
C ALA A 63 0.09 -1.98 -13.01
N GLN A 64 1.16 -2.13 -12.22
CA GLN A 64 2.51 -2.42 -12.70
C GLN A 64 2.88 -3.91 -12.72
N ILE A 65 2.06 -4.81 -12.14
CA ILE A 65 2.38 -6.26 -12.09
C ILE A 65 2.33 -6.87 -13.50
N HIS A 66 1.29 -6.54 -14.27
CA HIS A 66 1.11 -6.96 -15.66
C HIS A 66 0.77 -5.76 -16.54
N PRO A 67 1.78 -4.93 -16.89
CA PRO A 67 1.53 -3.73 -17.66
C PRO A 67 1.08 -4.10 -19.08
N PHE A 68 0.01 -3.46 -19.55
CA PHE A 68 -0.48 -3.62 -20.92
C PHE A 68 0.48 -3.03 -21.96
N VAL A 69 1.17 -1.95 -21.59
CA VAL A 69 2.18 -1.27 -22.41
C VAL A 69 3.54 -1.48 -21.76
N GLN A 70 4.48 -2.07 -22.50
CA GLN A 70 5.86 -2.20 -22.04
C GLN A 70 6.61 -0.88 -22.28
N PRO A 71 7.53 -0.48 -21.38
CA PRO A 71 8.31 0.72 -21.57
C PRO A 71 9.21 0.60 -22.81
N GLU A 72 9.17 1.59 -23.69
CA GLU A 72 10.03 1.67 -24.86
C GLU A 72 11.43 2.13 -24.42
N ILE A 73 12.37 1.20 -24.31
CA ILE A 73 13.76 1.52 -23.95
C ILE A 73 14.45 2.07 -25.20
N THR A 74 14.43 3.39 -25.38
CA THR A 74 15.19 4.04 -26.44
C THR A 74 16.68 4.06 -26.05
N LYS A 75 17.52 3.47 -26.90
CA LYS A 75 18.99 3.34 -26.68
C LYS A 75 19.75 4.68 -26.77
N ASN A 76 19.03 5.79 -26.92
CA ASN A 76 19.54 7.14 -27.13
C ASN A 76 19.03 8.08 -26.03
N ALA A 77 19.23 7.73 -24.76
CA ALA A 77 19.33 8.75 -23.73
C ALA A 77 20.74 9.39 -23.86
N PRO A 78 20.88 10.72 -23.79
CA PRO A 78 22.18 11.38 -23.88
C PRO A 78 23.16 10.91 -22.80
#